data_AF-A0A536RAX2-F1
#
_entry.id   AF-A0A536RAX2-F1
#
_cell.length_a   1.000
_cell.length_b   1.000
_cell.length_c   1.000
_cell.angle_alpha   90.00
_cell.angle_beta   90.00
_cell.angle_gamma   90.00
#
_symmetry.space_group_name_H-M   'P 1'
#
loop_
_entity.id
_entity.type
_entity.pdbx_description
1 polymer ?
#
loop_
_entity_poly.entity_id
_entity_poly.type
_entity_poly.pdbx_seq_one_letter_code
_entity_poly.pdbx_strand_id
1 'polypeptide(L)'
;SLAYVEQCQERMFGFEIAVEFRKPEWLDARHRDGTLAFLRTRDIPYVAVDVPEGHATSMPSVFDVTSPKLAVVRFHGRNHENWDLRGVPPNVRFRYDYSEGELGQWVPRIKEMERSASRVHALMNNNYSNYSVKNAQQLERLLGAWQT
;
A
#
# COMPACT_ATOMS: atom_id res chain seq x y z
N SER A 1 -0.60 0.69 19.18
CA SER A 1 0.82 0.81 19.60
C SER A 1 1.62 -0.31 18.95
N LEU A 2 2.95 -0.22 18.91
CA LEU A 2 3.79 -1.30 18.37
C LEU A 2 3.60 -2.62 19.15
N ALA A 3 3.48 -2.55 20.49
CA ALA A 3 3.18 -3.70 21.34
C ALA A 3 1.87 -4.41 20.94
N TYR A 4 0.86 -3.68 20.48
CA TYR A 4 -0.38 -4.31 20.00
C TYR A 4 -0.20 -5.02 18.66
N VAL A 5 0.63 -4.48 17.76
CA VAL A 5 1.00 -5.15 16.50
C VAL A 5 1.72 -6.47 16.79
N GLU A 6 2.64 -6.46 17.76
CA GLU A 6 3.34 -7.66 18.22
C GLU A 6 2.38 -8.72 18.78
N GLN A 7 1.44 -8.33 19.66
CA GLN A 7 0.41 -9.24 20.16
C GLN A 7 -0.45 -9.84 19.05
N CYS A 8 -0.77 -9.06 18.00
CA CYS A 8 -1.46 -9.59 16.82
C CYS A 8 -0.61 -10.62 16.07
N GLN A 9 0.69 -10.37 15.91
CA GLN A 9 1.62 -11.33 15.30
C GLN A 9 1.69 -12.63 16.09
N GLU A 10 1.85 -12.55 17.41
CA GLU A 10 1.91 -13.72 18.30
C GLU A 10 0.65 -14.58 18.21
N ARG A 11 -0.53 -13.94 18.18
CA ARG A 11 -1.82 -14.64 18.03
C ARG A 11 -2.00 -15.32 16.68
N MET A 12 -1.29 -14.84 15.66
CA MET A 12 -1.33 -15.38 14.31
C MET A 12 -0.15 -16.33 14.04
N PHE A 13 0.47 -16.88 15.09
CA PHE A 13 1.58 -17.83 14.95
C PHE A 13 1.24 -18.95 13.95
N GLY A 14 2.15 -19.18 12.99
CA GLY A 14 1.96 -20.11 11.88
C GLY A 14 1.37 -19.50 10.61
N PHE A 15 0.91 -18.24 10.66
CA PHE A 15 0.42 -17.51 9.50
C PHE A 15 1.28 -16.28 9.21
N GLU A 16 1.44 -15.95 7.92
CA GLU A 16 2.05 -14.69 7.50
C GLU A 16 1.02 -13.55 7.65
N ILE A 17 1.43 -12.43 8.23
CA ILE A 17 0.60 -11.24 8.40
C ILE A 17 1.27 -10.03 7.77
N ALA A 18 0.48 -9.13 7.19
CA ALA A 18 0.94 -7.84 6.69
C ALA A 18 0.21 -6.71 7.42
N VAL A 19 0.89 -5.58 7.65
CA VAL A 19 0.32 -4.45 8.40
C VAL A 19 0.19 -3.22 7.53
N GLU A 20 -1.04 -2.71 7.44
CA GLU A 20 -1.37 -1.46 6.79
C GLU A 20 -1.75 -0.40 7.83
N PHE A 21 -0.98 0.69 7.90
CA PHE A 21 -1.30 1.82 8.76
C PHE A 21 -2.32 2.74 8.09
N ARG A 22 -3.19 3.33 8.90
CA ARG A 22 -4.30 4.22 8.49
C ARG A 22 -4.27 5.59 9.16
N LYS A 23 -3.17 5.89 9.85
CA LYS A 23 -2.93 7.17 10.52
C LYS A 23 -1.53 7.66 10.13
N PRO A 24 -1.38 8.87 9.57
CA PRO A 24 -0.12 9.36 9.04
C PRO A 24 0.99 9.44 10.09
N GLU A 25 0.64 9.63 11.36
CA GLU A 25 1.58 9.74 12.48
C GLU A 25 2.46 8.49 12.66
N TRP A 26 2.05 7.32 12.15
CA TRP A 26 2.93 6.14 12.13
C TRP A 26 4.16 6.30 11.25
N LEU A 27 4.07 7.15 10.23
CA LEU A 27 5.05 7.29 9.15
C LEU A 27 5.47 8.74 8.92
N ASP A 28 5.17 9.64 9.87
CA ASP A 28 5.69 10.99 9.86
C ASP A 28 7.22 11.00 10.09
N ALA A 29 7.85 12.18 9.92
CA ALA A 29 9.30 12.32 10.06
C ALA A 29 9.85 11.89 11.42
N ARG A 30 9.04 11.88 12.48
CA ARG A 30 9.45 11.50 13.83
C ARG A 30 9.38 9.99 14.05
N HIS A 31 8.40 9.32 13.45
CA HIS A 31 8.08 7.92 13.77
C HIS A 31 8.48 6.93 12.68
N ARG A 32 8.63 7.36 11.41
CA ARG A 32 8.85 6.48 10.26
C ARG A 32 9.95 5.44 10.49
N ASP A 33 11.16 5.86 10.85
CA ASP A 33 12.31 4.97 10.95
C ASP A 33 12.12 3.92 12.05
N GLY A 34 11.59 4.34 13.21
CA GLY A 34 11.28 3.43 14.31
C GLY A 34 10.17 2.43 13.97
N THR A 35 9.11 2.88 13.32
CA THR A 35 8.00 2.02 12.86
C THR A 35 8.51 0.98 11.86
N LEU A 36 9.26 1.40 10.83
CA LEU A 36 9.77 0.50 9.80
C LEU A 36 10.83 -0.46 10.35
N ALA A 37 11.70 0.01 11.24
CA ALA A 37 12.68 -0.85 11.92
C ALA A 37 12.00 -1.94 12.76
N PHE A 38 10.95 -1.58 13.51
CA PHE A 38 10.16 -2.55 14.27
C PHE A 38 9.59 -3.65 13.37
N LEU A 39 8.99 -3.28 12.24
CA LEU A 39 8.43 -4.25 11.29
C LEU A 39 9.53 -5.15 10.70
N ARG A 40 10.68 -4.59 10.33
CA ARG A 40 11.85 -5.35 9.83
C ARG A 40 12.36 -6.36 10.83
N THR A 41 12.55 -5.96 12.09
CA THR A 41 13.06 -6.86 13.14
C THR A 41 12.15 -8.05 13.42
N ARG A 42 10.88 -7.94 13.06
CA ARG A 42 9.85 -8.96 13.29
C ARG A 42 9.43 -9.65 12.00
N ASP A 43 10.08 -9.34 10.88
CA ASP A 43 9.73 -9.88 9.55
C ASP A 43 8.23 -9.71 9.24
N ILE A 44 7.68 -8.52 9.52
CA ILE A 44 6.29 -8.17 9.23
C ILE A 44 6.27 -7.33 7.93
N PRO A 45 5.69 -7.84 6.84
CA PRO A 45 5.41 -7.05 5.64
C PRO A 45 4.62 -5.77 5.94
N TYR A 46 5.20 -4.63 5.58
CA TYR A 46 4.52 -3.34 5.52
C TYR A 46 3.69 -3.28 4.24
N VAL A 47 2.44 -2.84 4.39
CA VAL A 47 1.56 -2.57 3.25
C VAL A 47 1.74 -1.11 2.85
N ALA A 48 2.49 -0.89 1.78
CA ALA A 48 2.54 0.39 1.09
C ALA A 48 1.16 0.75 0.55
N VAL A 49 0.81 2.02 0.54
CA VAL A 49 -0.50 2.48 0.07
C VAL A 49 -0.34 3.57 -0.98
N ASP A 50 -1.15 3.50 -2.04
CA ASP A 50 -1.35 4.61 -2.97
C ASP A 50 -2.67 5.32 -2.60
N VAL A 51 -2.54 6.59 -2.21
CA VAL A 51 -3.59 7.48 -1.71
C VAL A 51 -3.31 8.90 -2.23
N PRO A 52 -4.29 9.82 -2.30
CA PRO A 52 -4.03 11.18 -2.76
C PRO A 52 -3.15 11.94 -1.77
N GLU A 53 -2.16 12.69 -2.24
CA GLU A 53 -1.31 13.50 -1.37
C GLU A 53 -2.03 14.78 -0.88
N GLY A 54 -1.50 15.44 0.15
CA GLY A 54 -1.98 16.75 0.61
C GLY A 54 -3.24 16.74 1.50
N HIS A 55 -3.78 15.57 1.83
CA HIS A 55 -4.94 15.43 2.72
C HIS A 55 -4.52 15.09 4.15
N ALA A 56 -5.31 15.57 5.12
CA ALA A 56 -5.01 15.38 6.54
C ALA A 56 -5.04 13.89 6.96
N THR A 57 -5.84 13.08 6.27
CA THR A 57 -5.98 11.64 6.55
C THR A 57 -5.15 10.75 5.62
N SER A 58 -4.42 11.34 4.66
CA SER A 58 -3.58 10.58 3.75
C SER A 58 -2.30 10.10 4.40
N MET A 59 -1.93 8.86 4.09
CA MET A 59 -0.66 8.30 4.49
C MET A 59 0.48 8.94 3.68
N PRO A 60 1.65 9.18 4.30
CA PRO A 60 2.85 9.57 3.56
C PRO A 60 3.24 8.54 2.49
N SER A 61 3.84 9.02 1.39
CA SER A 61 4.38 8.21 0.30
C SER A 61 5.62 7.42 0.75
N VAL A 62 5.37 6.29 1.42
CA VAL A 62 6.37 5.36 1.95
C VAL A 62 6.17 4.00 1.29
N PHE A 63 7.24 3.48 0.68
CA PHE A 63 7.19 2.27 -0.16
C PHE A 63 8.25 1.24 0.26
N ASP A 64 8.77 1.37 1.48
CA ASP A 64 9.80 0.50 2.04
C ASP A 64 9.36 -0.97 2.09
N VAL A 65 10.27 -1.88 1.73
CA VAL A 65 10.09 -3.32 1.98
C VAL A 65 10.64 -3.65 3.36
N THR A 66 9.80 -4.26 4.20
CA THR A 66 10.16 -4.63 5.59
C THR A 66 10.29 -6.13 5.82
N SER A 67 10.01 -6.95 4.81
CA SER A 67 10.17 -8.40 4.87
C SER A 67 10.75 -8.93 3.55
N PRO A 68 11.76 -9.81 3.58
CA PRO A 68 12.27 -10.48 2.39
C PRO A 68 11.30 -11.54 1.83
N LYS A 69 10.24 -11.90 2.56
CA LYS A 69 9.25 -12.90 2.12
C LYS A 69 8.15 -12.29 1.25
N LEU A 70 7.69 -11.10 1.62
CA LEU A 70 6.55 -10.47 0.97
C LEU A 70 6.65 -8.94 1.04
N ALA A 71 6.50 -8.30 -0.11
CA ALA A 71 6.16 -6.88 -0.22
C ALA A 71 4.69 -6.74 -0.65
N VAL A 72 3.99 -5.75 -0.11
CA VAL A 72 2.56 -5.52 -0.42
C VAL A 72 2.34 -4.05 -0.75
N VAL A 73 1.59 -3.78 -1.81
CA VAL A 73 1.05 -2.46 -2.13
C VAL A 73 -0.47 -2.53 -2.32
N ARG A 74 -1.20 -1.58 -1.73
CA ARG A 74 -2.65 -1.41 -1.89
C ARG A 74 -2.98 -0.07 -2.53
N PHE A 75 -3.68 -0.12 -3.67
CA PHE A 75 -4.08 1.06 -4.44
C PHE A 75 -5.49 1.49 -4.05
N HIS A 76 -5.64 2.58 -3.30
CA HIS A 76 -6.95 3.07 -2.85
C HIS A 76 -7.59 4.10 -3.78
N GLY A 77 -6.86 4.57 -4.77
CA GLY A 77 -7.24 5.69 -5.64
C GLY A 77 -6.67 7.02 -5.15
N ARG A 78 -6.67 8.03 -6.02
CA ARG A 78 -6.22 9.40 -5.73
C ARG A 78 -7.36 10.41 -5.86
N ASN A 79 -8.54 10.05 -5.34
CA ASN A 79 -9.73 10.90 -5.42
C ASN A 79 -9.64 12.08 -4.44
N HIS A 80 -8.96 13.15 -4.84
CA HIS A 80 -8.77 14.36 -4.05
C HIS A 80 -10.09 15.02 -3.63
N GLU A 81 -11.11 14.99 -4.49
CA GLU A 81 -12.40 15.64 -4.23
C GLU A 81 -13.14 15.03 -3.03
N ASN A 82 -13.07 13.69 -2.89
CA ASN A 82 -13.89 12.96 -1.93
C ASN A 82 -13.10 12.35 -0.75
N TRP A 83 -11.77 12.51 -0.72
CA TRP A 83 -10.91 11.79 0.21
C TRP A 83 -11.26 12.02 1.68
N ASP A 84 -11.31 13.30 2.09
CA ASP A 84 -11.56 13.71 3.48
C ASP A 84 -13.06 13.88 3.82
N LEU A 85 -13.96 13.58 2.88
CA LEU A 85 -15.40 13.65 3.14
C LEU A 85 -15.77 12.67 4.26
N ARG A 86 -16.55 13.18 5.21
CA ARG A 86 -17.11 12.43 6.34
C ARG A 86 -18.53 11.98 6.03
N GLY A 87 -18.91 10.81 6.51
CA GLY A 87 -20.25 10.26 6.33
C GLY A 87 -20.57 9.77 4.91
N VAL A 88 -19.63 9.84 3.97
CA VAL A 88 -19.76 9.21 2.65
C VAL A 88 -19.41 7.73 2.71
N PRO A 89 -20.08 6.86 1.95
CA PRO A 89 -19.71 5.45 1.92
C PRO A 89 -18.31 5.25 1.29
N PRO A 90 -17.55 4.20 1.67
CA PRO A 90 -16.17 4.00 1.21
C PRO A 90 -16.00 3.96 -0.31
N ASN A 91 -16.99 3.44 -1.05
CA ASN A 91 -16.94 3.40 -2.52
C ASN A 91 -16.92 4.80 -3.16
N VAL A 92 -17.44 5.83 -2.50
CA VAL A 92 -17.34 7.23 -2.98
C VAL A 92 -15.92 7.74 -2.80
N ARG A 93 -15.29 7.47 -1.65
CA ARG A 93 -13.90 7.82 -1.38
C ARG A 93 -12.94 7.13 -2.34
N PHE A 94 -13.17 5.84 -2.62
CA PHE A 94 -12.32 5.01 -3.48
C PHE A 94 -12.76 5.01 -4.95
N ARG A 95 -13.67 5.91 -5.35
CA ARG A 95 -14.09 6.10 -6.73
C ARG A 95 -12.96 6.74 -7.53
N TYR A 96 -12.07 5.91 -8.06
CA TYR A 96 -10.92 6.36 -8.86
C TYR A 96 -10.61 5.35 -9.95
N ASP A 97 -10.55 5.81 -11.20
CA ASP A 97 -10.09 5.00 -12.34
C ASP A 97 -8.68 5.48 -12.69
N TYR A 98 -7.68 4.68 -12.34
CA TYR A 98 -6.29 5.06 -12.59
C TYR A 98 -6.00 5.17 -14.08
N SER A 99 -5.27 6.20 -14.46
CA SER A 99 -4.67 6.29 -15.80
C SER A 99 -3.47 5.36 -15.93
N GLU A 100 -3.14 4.98 -17.17
CA GLU A 100 -1.94 4.18 -17.44
C GLU A 100 -0.66 4.92 -17.03
N GLY A 101 -0.63 6.25 -17.11
CA GLY A 101 0.50 7.06 -16.66
C GLY A 101 0.74 6.93 -15.15
N GLU A 102 -0.32 6.95 -14.34
CA GLU A 102 -0.21 6.77 -12.89
C GLU A 102 0.19 5.35 -12.50
N LEU A 103 -0.37 4.34 -13.16
CA LEU A 103 0.04 2.94 -12.97
C LEU A 103 1.49 2.72 -13.43
N GLY A 104 1.90 3.37 -14.51
CA GLY A 104 3.25 3.33 -15.05
C GLY A 104 4.31 3.82 -14.07
N GLN A 105 3.98 4.82 -13.23
CA GLN A 105 4.86 5.28 -12.15
C GLN A 105 5.13 4.20 -11.09
N TRP A 106 4.24 3.22 -10.96
CA TRP A 106 4.37 2.13 -10.00
C TRP A 106 5.17 0.95 -10.52
N VAL A 107 5.27 0.77 -11.83
CA VAL A 107 6.04 -0.33 -12.44
C VAL A 107 7.49 -0.39 -11.92
N PRO A 108 8.33 0.67 -12.03
CA PRO A 108 9.70 0.60 -11.54
C PRO A 108 9.78 0.38 -10.02
N ARG A 109 8.81 0.88 -9.25
CA ARG A 109 8.76 0.68 -7.79
C ARG A 109 8.46 -0.77 -7.43
N ILE A 110 7.50 -1.38 -8.12
CA ILE A 110 7.18 -2.81 -7.96
C ILE A 110 8.37 -3.67 -8.36
N LYS A 111 9.09 -3.31 -9.43
CA LYS A 111 10.33 -4.00 -9.81
C LYS A 111 11.42 -3.88 -8.76
N GLU A 112 11.55 -2.74 -8.09
CA GLU A 112 12.46 -2.62 -6.94
C GLU A 112 12.01 -3.47 -5.75
N MET A 113 10.71 -3.56 -5.48
CA MET A 113 10.17 -4.45 -4.44
C MET A 113 10.49 -5.92 -4.76
N GLU A 114 10.41 -6.35 -6.03
CA GLU A 114 10.78 -7.71 -6.48
C GLU A 114 12.26 -8.03 -6.24
N ARG A 115 13.15 -7.03 -6.16
CA ARG A 115 14.57 -7.22 -5.81
C ARG A 115 14.78 -7.44 -4.31
N SER A 116 13.86 -6.95 -3.48
CA SER A 116 13.98 -6.93 -2.03
C SER A 116 13.16 -8.02 -1.33
N ALA A 117 12.11 -8.52 -1.98
CA ALA A 117 11.23 -9.57 -1.46
C ALA A 117 10.99 -10.68 -2.49
N SER A 118 10.82 -11.91 -2.01
CA SER A 118 10.57 -13.07 -2.89
C SER A 118 9.24 -13.02 -3.63
N ARG A 119 8.26 -12.27 -3.09
CA ARG A 119 6.93 -12.07 -3.67
C ARG A 119 6.50 -10.62 -3.50
N VAL A 120 5.80 -10.10 -4.50
CA VAL A 120 5.14 -8.80 -4.43
C VAL A 120 3.65 -8.98 -4.69
N HIS A 121 2.81 -8.48 -3.79
CA HIS A 121 1.36 -8.44 -3.97
C HIS A 121 0.90 -7.01 -4.24
N ALA A 122 0.42 -6.76 -5.45
CA ALA A 122 -0.21 -5.51 -5.84
C ALA A 122 -1.74 -5.67 -5.84
N LEU A 123 -2.42 -4.96 -4.94
CA LEU A 123 -3.85 -5.13 -4.69
C LEU A 123 -4.62 -3.86 -5.05
N MET A 124 -5.52 -3.95 -6.04
CA MET A 124 -6.41 -2.86 -6.42
C MET A 124 -7.59 -2.75 -5.45
N ASN A 125 -7.66 -1.65 -4.70
CA ASN A 125 -8.68 -1.38 -3.69
C ASN A 125 -9.50 -0.11 -3.99
N ASN A 126 -9.34 0.49 -5.18
CA ASN A 126 -10.17 1.56 -5.73
C ASN A 126 -11.57 1.03 -6.10
N ASN A 127 -12.32 0.65 -5.06
CA ASN A 127 -13.49 -0.23 -5.17
C ASN A 127 -14.76 0.53 -5.56
N TYR A 128 -14.80 0.98 -6.81
CA TYR A 128 -15.98 1.55 -7.44
C TYR A 128 -16.20 0.94 -8.83
N SER A 129 -17.40 0.41 -9.07
CA SER A 129 -17.75 -0.27 -10.33
C SER A 129 -16.73 -1.36 -10.68
N ASN A 130 -16.24 -1.43 -11.92
CA ASN A 130 -15.23 -2.37 -12.40
C ASN A 130 -13.80 -1.79 -12.42
N TYR A 131 -13.56 -0.63 -11.80
CA TYR A 131 -12.28 0.08 -11.93
C TYR A 131 -11.10 -0.72 -11.37
N SER A 132 -11.28 -1.37 -10.22
CA SER A 132 -10.22 -2.20 -9.61
C SER A 132 -9.78 -3.35 -10.53
N VAL A 133 -10.74 -4.04 -11.16
CA VAL A 133 -10.45 -5.14 -12.10
C VAL A 133 -9.77 -4.61 -13.37
N LYS A 134 -10.30 -3.52 -13.94
CA LYS A 134 -9.73 -2.86 -15.13
C LYS A 134 -8.29 -2.39 -14.86
N ASN A 135 -8.06 -1.71 -13.75
CA ASN A 135 -6.74 -1.18 -13.41
C ASN A 135 -5.77 -2.30 -13.04
N ALA A 136 -6.21 -3.42 -12.45
CA ALA A 136 -5.37 -4.60 -12.23
C ALA A 136 -4.87 -5.16 -13.56
N GLN A 137 -5.75 -5.33 -14.55
CA GLN A 137 -5.38 -5.78 -15.90
C GLN A 137 -4.45 -4.78 -16.61
N GLN A 138 -4.65 -3.48 -16.41
CA GLN A 138 -3.74 -2.46 -16.95
C GLN A 138 -2.35 -2.56 -16.32
N LEU A 139 -2.27 -2.65 -14.99
CA LEU A 139 -0.99 -2.79 -14.28
C LEU A 139 -0.27 -4.09 -14.69
N GLU A 140 -0.99 -5.20 -14.82
CA GLU A 140 -0.45 -6.46 -15.32
C GLU A 140 0.19 -6.31 -16.70
N ARG A 141 -0.50 -5.65 -17.65
CA ARG A 141 0.06 -5.37 -18.98
C ARG A 141 1.31 -4.50 -18.91
N LEU A 142 1.29 -3.45 -18.09
CA LEU A 142 2.43 -2.54 -17.92
C LEU A 142 3.64 -3.26 -17.31
N LEU A 143 3.42 -4.14 -16.33
CA LEU A 143 4.46 -4.99 -15.74
C LEU A 143 5.03 -5.99 -16.77
N GLY A 144 4.19 -6.58 -17.61
CA GLY A 144 4.61 -7.51 -18.68
C GLY A 144 5.35 -6.84 -19.83
N ALA A 145 5.11 -5.54 -20.07
CA ALA A 145 5.80 -4.75 -21.09
C ALA A 145 7.09 -4.08 -20.58
N TRP A 146 7.40 -4.18 -19.28
CA TRP A 146 8.57 -3.53 -18.68
C TRP A 146 9.88 -4.15 -19.18
N GLN A 147 10.73 -3.34 -19.80
CA GLN A 147 12.08 -3.70 -20.21
C GLN A 147 13.08 -2.99 -19.28
N THR A 148 14.14 -3.70 -18.92
CA THR A 148 15.14 -3.26 -17.92
C THR A 148 16.20 -2.37 -18.54
#